data_AF-R7RRX9-F1
#
_entry.id   AF-R7RRX9-F1
#
_cell.length_a   1.000
_cell.length_b   1.000
_cell.length_c   1.000
_cell.angle_alpha   90.00
_cell.angle_beta   90.00
_cell.angle_gamma   90.00
#
_symmetry.space_group_name_H-M   'P 1'
#
loop_
_entity.id
_entity.type
_entity.pdbx_description
1 polymer ?
#
loop_
_entity_poly.entity_id
_entity_poly.type
_entity_poly.pdbx_seq_one_letter_code
_entity_poly.pdbx_strand_id
1 'polypeptide(L)'
;MNKKLISLSLALALTFTSFPIINVQAAKKSTRQSRKITSTRRITKTRKTVKKNLKRSASRGRIYSRGSGSVLAEGNVSELINIALSLQGIRYRYGGTTLNGFDCSGFTQYVYRQIGVNIPRTASEQAQVGLAVSKESLRPGDLVFFETVRAGISHVGIYIGNGQFIHASSGSSYKVKISDLNSSYYKPRYRGAVRIIK
;
A
#
# COMPACT_ATOMS: atom_id res chain seq x y z
N MET A 1 -11.07 49.26 48.16
CA MET A 1 -11.99 48.98 47.02
C MET A 1 -12.65 47.64 47.26
N ASN A 2 -13.98 47.65 47.35
CA ASN A 2 -14.82 46.56 47.85
C ASN A 2 -15.32 45.66 46.72
N LYS A 3 -15.38 44.35 47.02
CA LYS A 3 -16.45 43.39 46.66
C LYS A 3 -16.59 42.99 45.17
N LYS A 4 -16.26 41.74 44.84
CA LYS A 4 -17.17 40.56 44.85
C LYS A 4 -16.65 39.47 43.90
N LEU A 5 -16.31 38.31 44.50
CA LEU A 5 -16.24 37.01 43.83
C LEU A 5 -17.67 36.55 43.50
N ILE A 6 -17.91 36.11 42.27
CA ILE A 6 -19.12 35.40 41.87
C ILE A 6 -18.67 34.16 41.10
N SER A 7 -18.60 33.03 41.79
CA SER A 7 -18.52 31.71 41.19
C SER A 7 -19.95 31.21 40.96
N LEU A 8 -20.37 31.05 39.71
CA LEU A 8 -21.66 30.46 39.37
C LEU A 8 -21.46 29.21 38.51
N SER A 9 -21.82 28.08 39.11
CA SER A 9 -21.82 26.73 38.56
C SER A 9 -22.73 26.63 37.32
N LEU A 10 -22.24 26.02 36.25
CA LEU A 10 -23.06 25.65 35.09
C LEU A 10 -23.13 24.12 34.98
N ALA A 11 -24.36 23.61 35.09
CA ALA A 11 -24.72 22.21 35.14
C ALA A 11 -24.51 21.51 33.78
N LEU A 12 -23.94 20.30 33.84
CA LEU A 12 -23.79 19.37 32.72
C LEU A 12 -25.08 18.55 32.57
N ALA A 13 -25.89 18.85 31.56
CA ALA A 13 -27.06 18.04 31.20
C ALA A 13 -26.67 16.99 30.14
N LEU A 14 -26.62 15.72 30.55
CA LEU A 14 -26.50 14.56 29.66
C LEU A 14 -27.88 14.20 29.12
N THR A 15 -28.13 14.46 27.84
CA THR A 15 -29.34 13.96 27.15
C THR A 15 -29.03 12.64 26.46
N PHE A 16 -29.51 11.54 27.06
CA PHE A 16 -29.56 10.23 26.43
C PHE A 16 -30.68 10.22 25.39
N THR A 17 -30.32 10.26 24.10
CA THR A 17 -31.27 9.96 23.03
C THR A 17 -31.34 8.44 22.83
N SER A 18 -32.54 7.92 23.05
CA SER A 18 -32.93 6.52 22.91
C SER A 18 -32.76 6.04 21.47
N PHE A 19 -31.97 4.97 21.26
CA PHE A 19 -31.92 4.23 20.01
C PHE A 19 -32.90 3.04 20.07
N PRO A 20 -33.77 2.84 19.07
CA PRO A 20 -34.69 1.70 19.06
C PRO A 20 -33.95 0.39 18.78
N ILE A 21 -34.28 -0.62 19.59
CA ILE A 21 -33.83 -2.01 19.48
C ILE A 21 -34.49 -2.65 18.25
N ILE A 22 -33.69 -3.07 17.28
CA ILE A 22 -34.17 -3.89 16.16
C ILE A 22 -34.31 -5.33 16.64
N ASN A 23 -35.55 -5.80 16.64
CA ASN A 23 -35.98 -7.16 16.96
C ASN A 23 -35.61 -8.12 15.82
N VAL A 24 -34.75 -9.10 16.10
CA VAL A 24 -34.44 -10.20 15.16
C VAL A 24 -35.26 -11.41 15.56
N GLN A 25 -36.35 -11.64 14.85
CA GLN A 25 -37.21 -12.79 15.04
C GLN A 25 -37.11 -13.73 13.82
N ALA A 26 -36.52 -14.89 14.10
CA ALA A 26 -36.83 -16.21 13.53
C ALA A 26 -37.01 -16.37 12.00
N ALA A 27 -36.00 -16.95 11.36
CA ALA A 27 -36.20 -17.78 10.16
C ALA A 27 -35.99 -19.27 10.55
N LYS A 28 -37.10 -20.00 10.59
CA LYS A 28 -37.19 -21.43 10.91
C LYS A 28 -36.60 -22.29 9.79
N LYS A 29 -36.03 -23.42 10.22
CA LYS A 29 -35.71 -24.63 9.45
C LYS A 29 -36.77 -24.96 8.39
N SER A 30 -36.31 -25.36 7.21
CA SER A 30 -37.05 -26.26 6.30
C SER A 30 -36.09 -27.30 5.72
N THR A 31 -36.64 -28.49 5.54
CA THR A 31 -35.99 -29.80 5.54
C THR A 31 -36.06 -30.40 4.13
N ARG A 32 -35.07 -31.25 3.79
CA ARG A 32 -35.08 -32.33 2.77
C ARG A 32 -35.98 -32.17 1.54
N GLN A 33 -35.38 -32.25 0.34
CA GLN A 33 -35.77 -33.32 -0.59
C GLN A 33 -34.66 -33.66 -1.60
N SER A 34 -34.25 -34.93 -1.60
CA SER A 34 -33.44 -35.52 -2.64
C SER A 34 -34.29 -35.72 -3.89
N ARG A 35 -33.81 -35.29 -5.06
CA ARG A 35 -34.24 -35.83 -6.36
C ARG A 35 -33.05 -36.00 -7.29
N LYS A 36 -32.73 -37.28 -7.50
CA LYS A 36 -31.80 -37.82 -8.48
C LYS A 36 -32.50 -37.77 -9.84
N ILE A 37 -32.03 -36.94 -10.77
CA ILE A 37 -32.37 -37.06 -12.19
C ILE A 37 -31.06 -37.12 -12.97
N THR A 38 -30.75 -38.33 -13.40
CA THR A 38 -29.78 -38.63 -14.43
C THR A 38 -30.36 -38.16 -15.77
N SER A 39 -29.73 -37.20 -16.42
CA SER A 39 -29.85 -37.01 -17.87
C SER A 39 -28.49 -36.64 -18.44
N THR A 40 -27.84 -37.68 -18.94
CA THR A 40 -26.63 -37.72 -19.73
C THR A 40 -26.84 -37.04 -21.09
N ARG A 41 -26.48 -35.76 -21.22
CA ARG A 41 -26.05 -35.14 -22.50
C ARG A 41 -25.66 -33.67 -22.35
N ARG A 42 -24.48 -33.37 -21.80
CA ARG A 42 -23.74 -32.09 -22.04
C ARG A 42 -22.35 -32.05 -21.38
N ILE A 43 -21.60 -33.16 -21.39
CA ILE A 43 -20.23 -33.20 -20.84
C ILE A 43 -19.20 -33.06 -21.97
N THR A 44 -19.29 -32.02 -22.81
CA THR A 44 -18.25 -31.76 -23.83
C THR A 44 -18.11 -30.28 -24.21
N LYS A 45 -18.26 -29.31 -23.29
CA LYS A 45 -17.84 -27.92 -23.60
C LYS A 45 -17.46 -27.01 -22.43
N THR A 46 -17.25 -27.54 -21.23
CA THR A 46 -17.01 -26.71 -20.02
C THR A 46 -15.73 -27.06 -19.25
N ARG A 47 -14.75 -27.75 -19.88
CA ARG A 47 -13.41 -27.97 -19.29
C ARG A 47 -12.36 -26.93 -19.70
N LYS A 48 -12.57 -26.19 -20.81
CA LYS A 48 -11.61 -25.18 -21.29
C LYS A 48 -11.66 -23.86 -20.52
N THR A 49 -12.82 -23.51 -19.93
CA THR A 49 -13.02 -22.20 -19.27
C THR A 49 -12.59 -22.18 -17.80
N VAL A 50 -12.61 -23.31 -17.10
CA VAL A 50 -12.14 -23.42 -15.70
C VAL A 50 -10.60 -23.47 -15.63
N LYS A 51 -9.93 -24.19 -16.55
CA LYS A 51 -8.45 -24.20 -16.61
C LYS A 51 -7.84 -22.84 -16.97
N LYS A 52 -8.54 -22.01 -17.75
CA LYS A 52 -8.06 -20.67 -18.14
C LYS A 52 -8.08 -19.68 -16.97
N ASN A 53 -9.00 -19.85 -16.02
CA ASN A 53 -9.06 -19.00 -14.82
C ASN A 53 -8.19 -19.50 -13.66
N LEU A 54 -7.91 -20.80 -13.55
CA LEU A 54 -6.92 -21.29 -12.56
C LEU A 54 -5.48 -20.84 -12.92
N LYS A 55 -5.15 -20.74 -14.21
CA LYS A 55 -3.82 -20.27 -14.66
C LYS A 55 -3.62 -18.76 -14.52
N ARG A 56 -4.69 -17.94 -14.52
CA ARG A 56 -4.60 -16.48 -14.31
C ARG A 56 -4.44 -16.08 -12.85
N SER A 57 -4.86 -16.93 -11.90
CA SER A 57 -4.68 -16.66 -10.47
C SER A 57 -3.29 -17.04 -9.96
N ALA A 58 -2.60 -17.96 -10.62
CA ALA A 58 -1.23 -18.35 -10.26
C ALA A 58 -0.15 -17.33 -10.69
N SER A 59 -0.49 -16.34 -11.54
CA SER A 59 0.44 -15.31 -12.01
C SER A 59 0.34 -13.98 -11.26
N ARG A 60 -0.59 -13.83 -10.31
CA ARG A 60 -0.85 -12.56 -9.58
C ARG A 60 0.11 -12.28 -8.43
N GLY A 61 1.17 -13.08 -8.28
CA GLY A 61 2.11 -12.90 -7.20
C GLY A 61 3.52 -13.32 -7.55
N ARG A 62 4.02 -12.87 -8.71
CA ARG A 62 5.44 -13.03 -9.00
C ARG A 62 6.21 -12.06 -8.10
N ILE A 63 6.76 -12.59 -7.01
CA ILE A 63 7.74 -11.85 -6.21
C ILE A 63 8.91 -11.58 -7.14
N TYR A 64 9.21 -10.31 -7.37
CA TYR A 64 10.42 -9.91 -8.07
C TYR A 64 11.59 -10.22 -7.13
N SER A 65 12.18 -11.38 -7.34
CA SER A 65 13.39 -11.85 -6.68
C SER A 65 14.55 -11.84 -7.66
N ARG A 66 15.76 -11.70 -7.13
CA ARG A 66 17.00 -11.68 -7.88
C ARG A 66 17.07 -12.91 -8.81
N GLY A 67 17.08 -12.70 -10.13
CA GLY A 67 17.27 -13.77 -11.13
C GLY A 67 16.03 -14.23 -11.91
N SER A 68 14.86 -13.61 -11.77
CA SER A 68 13.69 -13.94 -12.59
C SER A 68 13.83 -13.37 -14.01
N GLY A 69 13.80 -14.22 -15.06
CA GLY A 69 14.14 -13.93 -16.48
C GLY A 69 13.39 -12.82 -17.24
N SER A 70 12.70 -11.92 -16.54
CA SER A 70 12.34 -10.58 -17.01
C SER A 70 12.69 -9.61 -15.88
N VAL A 71 13.73 -8.80 -16.05
CA VAL A 71 14.25 -7.95 -14.96
C VAL A 71 13.26 -6.88 -14.53
N LEU A 72 12.30 -6.53 -15.41
CA LEU A 72 11.22 -5.58 -15.16
C LEU A 72 9.84 -6.26 -15.23
N ALA A 73 8.91 -5.78 -14.42
CA ALA A 73 7.50 -6.17 -14.35
C ALA A 73 6.64 -5.39 -15.34
N GLU A 74 5.55 -6.01 -15.78
CA GLU A 74 4.44 -5.28 -16.41
C GLU A 74 3.75 -4.46 -15.32
N GLY A 75 3.59 -3.15 -15.53
CA GLY A 75 2.90 -2.29 -14.59
C GLY A 75 2.58 -0.92 -15.18
N ASN A 76 1.45 -0.33 -14.79
CA ASN A 76 1.09 1.01 -15.23
C ASN A 76 1.71 2.05 -14.28
N VAL A 77 2.74 2.75 -14.77
CA VAL A 77 3.47 3.79 -14.02
C VAL A 77 2.52 4.90 -13.54
N SER A 78 1.60 5.35 -14.40
CA SER A 78 0.66 6.42 -14.05
C SER A 78 -0.29 6.00 -12.94
N GLU A 79 -0.78 4.76 -13.00
CA GLU A 79 -1.62 4.18 -11.94
C GLU A 79 -0.85 4.08 -10.61
N LEU A 80 0.39 3.60 -10.66
CA LEU A 80 1.28 3.53 -9.49
C LEU A 80 1.47 4.89 -8.82
N ILE A 81 1.72 5.94 -9.61
CA ILE A 81 1.90 7.30 -9.09
C ILE A 81 0.60 7.84 -8.51
N ASN A 82 -0.53 7.66 -9.19
CA ASN A 82 -1.84 8.10 -8.68
C ASN A 82 -2.18 7.45 -7.34
N ILE A 83 -1.92 6.15 -7.21
CA ILE A 83 -2.10 5.42 -5.95
C ILE A 83 -1.17 6.00 -4.88
N ALA A 84 0.12 6.18 -5.18
CA ALA A 84 1.07 6.75 -4.23
C ALA A 84 0.63 8.13 -3.72
N LEU A 85 0.20 9.01 -4.61
CA LEU A 85 -0.28 10.36 -4.30
C LEU A 85 -1.57 10.34 -3.48
N SER A 86 -2.49 9.41 -3.74
CA SER A 86 -3.73 9.27 -2.96
C SER A 86 -3.50 8.92 -1.48
N LEU A 87 -2.33 8.36 -1.16
CA LEU A 87 -1.94 7.98 0.19
C LEU A 87 -1.18 9.09 0.95
N GLN A 88 -0.95 10.24 0.30
CA GLN A 88 -0.29 11.38 0.92
C GLN A 88 -1.03 11.82 2.19
N GLY A 89 -0.28 12.06 3.26
CA GLY A 89 -0.82 12.45 4.57
C GLY A 89 -1.06 11.29 5.54
N ILE A 90 -1.12 10.03 5.09
CA ILE A 90 -1.23 8.86 5.98
C ILE A 90 -0.03 8.83 6.93
N ARG A 91 -0.27 8.54 8.21
CA ARG A 91 0.76 8.58 9.25
C ARG A 91 1.86 7.55 9.03
N TYR A 92 3.08 7.93 9.41
CA TYR A 92 4.17 6.98 9.53
C TYR A 92 3.90 6.04 10.71
N ARG A 93 4.17 4.75 10.53
CA ARG A 93 4.18 3.74 11.60
C ARG A 93 5.30 2.76 11.31
N TYR A 94 6.23 2.61 12.24
CA TYR A 94 7.31 1.62 12.11
C TYR A 94 6.71 0.21 11.92
N GLY A 95 7.19 -0.53 10.91
CA GLY A 95 6.62 -1.84 10.55
C GLY A 95 5.29 -1.77 9.80
N GLY A 96 4.70 -0.60 9.61
CA GLY A 96 3.39 -0.40 9.01
C GLY A 96 3.33 -0.71 7.51
N THR A 97 2.28 -1.41 7.08
CA THR A 97 2.07 -1.89 5.70
C THR A 97 0.64 -1.69 5.19
N THR A 98 -0.17 -0.92 5.91
CA THR A 98 -1.62 -0.76 5.66
C THR A 98 -2.04 0.70 5.74
N LEU A 99 -3.28 1.00 5.39
CA LEU A 99 -3.85 2.35 5.46
C LEU A 99 -3.89 2.94 6.88
N ASN A 100 -3.75 2.12 7.92
CA ASN A 100 -3.62 2.57 9.32
C ASN A 100 -2.23 3.16 9.64
N GLY A 101 -1.30 3.10 8.69
CA GLY A 101 0.02 3.69 8.79
C GLY A 101 1.08 2.85 8.09
N PHE A 102 2.08 3.54 7.53
CA PHE A 102 3.14 2.94 6.74
C PHE A 102 4.53 3.26 7.30
N ASP A 103 5.48 2.32 7.19
CA ASP A 103 6.89 2.69 7.10
C ASP A 103 7.30 2.90 5.62
N CYS A 104 8.53 3.37 5.39
CA CYS A 104 8.99 3.72 4.04
C CYS A 104 8.86 2.57 3.04
N SER A 105 9.35 1.38 3.42
CA SER A 105 9.31 0.18 2.59
C SER A 105 7.95 -0.51 2.54
N GLY A 106 7.14 -0.39 3.59
CA GLY A 106 5.76 -0.86 3.64
C GLY A 106 4.84 -0.02 2.76
N PHE A 107 5.10 1.29 2.66
CA PHE A 107 4.45 2.19 1.71
C PHE A 107 4.74 1.78 0.26
N THR A 108 6.01 1.67 -0.13
CA THR A 108 6.37 1.27 -1.50
C THR A 108 5.82 -0.10 -1.84
N GLN A 109 5.92 -1.06 -0.92
CA GLN A 109 5.36 -2.40 -1.10
C GLN A 109 3.83 -2.38 -1.26
N TYR A 110 3.13 -1.55 -0.49
CA TYR A 110 1.68 -1.40 -0.62
C TYR A 110 1.30 -0.88 -2.01
N VAL A 111 1.95 0.20 -2.45
CA VAL A 111 1.67 0.84 -3.75
C VAL A 111 1.92 -0.14 -4.90
N TYR A 112 3.09 -0.79 -4.93
CA TYR A 112 3.43 -1.75 -5.97
C TYR A 112 2.46 -2.96 -5.99
N ARG A 113 2.02 -3.42 -4.81
CA ARG A 113 1.04 -4.52 -4.73
C ARG A 113 -0.31 -4.17 -5.35
N GLN A 114 -0.73 -2.89 -5.30
CA GLN A 114 -2.00 -2.48 -5.92
C GLN A 114 -2.00 -2.68 -7.44
N ILE A 115 -0.84 -2.50 -8.08
CA ILE A 115 -0.67 -2.76 -9.52
C ILE A 115 -0.24 -4.20 -9.82
N GLY A 116 -0.35 -5.12 -8.84
CA GLY A 116 -0.05 -6.54 -9.02
C GLY A 116 1.44 -6.89 -8.98
N VAL A 117 2.32 -5.99 -8.52
CA VAL A 117 3.76 -6.22 -8.43
C VAL A 117 4.18 -6.43 -6.98
N ASN A 118 4.76 -7.59 -6.68
CA ASN A 118 5.25 -7.91 -5.34
C ASN A 118 6.74 -7.62 -5.22
N ILE A 119 7.08 -6.75 -4.27
CA ILE A 119 8.46 -6.39 -3.93
C ILE A 119 8.81 -6.79 -2.49
N PRO A 120 10.10 -6.98 -2.15
CA PRO A 120 10.53 -7.34 -0.80
C PRO A 120 10.06 -6.36 0.29
N ARG A 121 10.09 -6.80 1.55
CA ARG A 121 9.53 -6.04 2.67
C ARG A 121 10.41 -4.88 3.11
N THR A 122 11.73 -5.03 3.06
CA THR A 122 12.65 -4.02 3.59
C THR A 122 13.26 -3.16 2.48
N ALA A 123 13.63 -1.92 2.80
CA ALA A 123 14.28 -1.02 1.86
C ALA A 123 15.59 -1.61 1.30
N SER A 124 16.37 -2.29 2.14
CA SER A 124 17.64 -2.90 1.72
C SER A 124 17.42 -4.03 0.71
N GLU A 125 16.41 -4.88 0.90
CA GLU A 125 16.06 -5.92 -0.07
C GLU A 125 15.45 -5.35 -1.35
N GLN A 126 14.63 -4.31 -1.24
CA GLN A 126 14.04 -3.62 -2.41
C GLN A 126 15.13 -3.02 -3.31
N ALA A 127 16.26 -2.59 -2.75
CA ALA A 127 17.40 -2.10 -3.53
C ALA A 127 18.16 -3.19 -4.30
N GLN A 128 17.88 -4.47 -4.03
CA GLN A 128 18.54 -5.61 -4.67
C GLN A 128 17.69 -6.26 -5.77
N VAL A 129 16.53 -5.68 -6.09
CA VAL A 129 15.60 -6.19 -7.11
C VAL A 129 15.38 -5.17 -8.21
N GLY A 130 15.06 -5.65 -9.42
CA GLY A 130 14.92 -4.78 -10.60
C GLY A 130 16.24 -4.43 -11.26
N LEU A 131 16.23 -3.38 -12.09
CA LEU A 131 17.41 -2.85 -12.79
C LEU A 131 17.98 -1.66 -12.03
N ALA A 132 19.29 -1.62 -11.80
CA ALA A 132 19.95 -0.44 -11.27
C ALA A 132 19.80 0.75 -12.26
N VAL A 133 19.53 1.94 -11.72
CA VAL A 133 19.33 3.16 -12.51
C VAL A 133 20.25 4.26 -12.01
N SER A 134 20.97 4.92 -12.93
CA SER A 134 21.75 6.12 -12.61
C SER A 134 20.82 7.29 -12.25
N LYS A 135 21.31 8.24 -11.46
CA LYS A 135 20.47 9.37 -11.00
C LYS A 135 19.93 10.21 -12.18
N GLU A 136 20.70 10.31 -13.25
CA GLU A 136 20.40 11.06 -14.48
C GLU A 136 19.36 10.34 -15.34
N SER A 137 19.20 9.02 -15.15
CA SER A 137 18.28 8.17 -15.91
C SER A 137 16.98 7.87 -15.16
N LEU A 138 16.72 8.59 -14.06
CA LEU A 138 15.53 8.42 -13.23
C LEU A 138 14.26 8.70 -14.03
N ARG A 139 13.31 7.76 -13.95
CA ARG A 139 11.97 7.85 -14.53
C ARG A 139 10.93 7.75 -13.42
N PRO A 140 9.79 8.44 -13.54
CA PRO A 140 8.68 8.27 -12.59
C PRO A 140 8.35 6.78 -12.39
N GLY A 141 8.14 6.38 -11.14
CA GLY A 141 7.95 4.99 -10.72
C GLY A 141 9.21 4.30 -10.19
N ASP A 142 10.42 4.76 -10.53
CA ASP A 142 11.66 4.19 -9.98
C ASP A 142 11.69 4.32 -8.44
N LEU A 143 12.25 3.32 -7.76
CA LEU A 143 12.51 3.40 -6.33
C LEU A 143 13.85 4.09 -6.10
N VAL A 144 13.87 5.07 -5.21
CA VAL A 144 15.07 5.81 -4.79
C VAL A 144 15.42 5.48 -3.35
N PHE A 145 16.71 5.27 -3.07
CA PHE A 145 17.19 4.76 -1.78
C PHE A 145 18.13 5.73 -1.09
N PHE A 146 18.06 5.73 0.25
CA PHE A 146 18.84 6.63 1.07
C PHE A 146 19.38 5.97 2.34
N GLU A 147 20.45 6.56 2.87
CA GLU A 147 21.02 6.29 4.19
C GLU A 147 20.62 7.43 5.14
N THR A 148 19.71 7.17 6.06
CA THR A 148 19.06 8.21 6.89
C THR A 148 19.11 7.92 8.40
N VAL A 149 18.76 6.70 8.81
CA VAL A 149 18.60 6.33 10.23
C VAL A 149 19.70 5.40 10.73
N ARG A 150 20.40 4.71 9.83
CA ARG A 150 21.55 3.85 10.12
C ARG A 150 22.45 3.76 8.89
N ALA A 151 23.68 3.29 9.07
CA ALA A 151 24.59 3.01 7.96
C ALA A 151 23.97 2.04 6.93
N GLY A 152 24.27 2.28 5.66
CA GLY A 152 23.69 1.56 4.53
C GLY A 152 22.23 1.97 4.21
N ILE A 153 21.63 1.31 3.22
CA ILE A 153 20.27 1.64 2.78
C ILE A 153 19.29 1.43 3.93
N SER A 154 18.67 2.53 4.38
CA SER A 154 17.75 2.56 5.52
C SER A 154 16.42 3.24 5.21
N HIS A 155 16.27 3.80 4.01
CA HIS A 155 15.06 4.50 3.59
C HIS A 155 14.82 4.38 2.09
N VAL A 156 13.56 4.45 1.68
CA VAL A 156 13.13 4.31 0.28
C VAL A 156 11.94 5.23 -0.02
N GLY A 157 11.83 5.67 -1.27
CA GLY A 157 10.66 6.35 -1.81
C GLY A 157 10.45 6.05 -3.29
N ILE A 158 9.33 6.54 -3.83
CA ILE A 158 8.98 6.41 -5.25
C ILE A 158 9.28 7.74 -5.93
N TYR A 159 10.12 7.74 -6.95
CA TYR A 159 10.39 8.92 -7.77
C TYR A 159 9.15 9.28 -8.59
N ILE A 160 8.77 10.56 -8.59
CA ILE A 160 7.55 11.04 -9.29
C ILE A 160 7.87 12.06 -10.39
N GLY A 161 9.14 12.26 -10.72
CA GLY A 161 9.60 13.25 -11.70
C GLY A 161 10.09 14.54 -11.05
N ASN A 162 10.71 15.41 -11.86
CA ASN A 162 11.14 16.77 -11.46
C ASN A 162 12.01 16.83 -10.19
N GLY A 163 12.85 15.82 -9.94
CA GLY A 163 13.66 15.77 -8.71
C GLY A 163 12.86 15.45 -7.45
N GLN A 164 11.58 15.10 -7.56
CA GLN A 164 10.68 14.84 -6.44
C GLN A 164 10.43 13.34 -6.24
N PHE A 165 10.18 12.96 -5.00
CA PHE A 165 9.80 11.60 -4.63
C PHE A 165 8.79 11.60 -3.49
N ILE A 166 7.89 10.62 -3.50
CA ILE A 166 6.91 10.40 -2.44
C ILE A 166 7.33 9.23 -1.54
N HIS A 167 7.18 9.39 -0.24
CA HIS A 167 7.61 8.40 0.75
C HIS A 167 6.89 8.55 2.09
N ALA A 168 6.79 7.47 2.87
CA ALA A 168 6.44 7.56 4.29
C ALA A 168 7.65 8.05 5.10
N SER A 169 7.56 9.26 5.65
CA SER A 169 8.65 9.91 6.39
C SER A 169 8.55 9.68 7.90
N SER A 170 9.61 9.15 8.50
CA SER A 170 9.79 9.12 9.97
C SER A 170 10.36 10.43 10.55
N GLY A 171 10.66 11.42 9.70
CA GLY A 171 11.10 12.75 10.16
C GLY A 171 9.99 13.54 10.82
N SER A 172 10.20 14.86 11.00
CA SER A 172 9.29 15.75 11.75
C SER A 172 7.82 15.70 11.33
N SER A 173 7.53 15.38 10.07
CA SER A 173 6.17 15.29 9.55
C SER A 173 5.42 14.01 9.93
N TYR A 174 6.13 12.92 10.25
CA TYR A 174 5.60 11.60 10.64
C TYR A 174 4.43 11.10 9.76
N LYS A 175 4.58 11.21 8.43
CA LYS A 175 3.53 10.92 7.43
C LYS A 175 4.08 10.68 6.02
N VAL A 176 3.25 10.15 5.13
CA VAL A 176 3.49 10.11 3.69
C VAL A 176 3.52 11.52 3.13
N LYS A 177 4.60 11.89 2.46
CA LYS A 177 4.80 13.21 1.86
C LYS A 177 5.67 13.16 0.62
N ILE A 178 5.62 14.24 -0.14
CA ILE A 178 6.58 14.53 -1.22
C ILE A 178 7.78 15.28 -0.62
N SER A 179 8.97 14.91 -1.07
CA SER A 179 10.24 15.55 -0.75
C SER A 179 11.07 15.75 -2.01
N ASP A 180 12.05 16.65 -1.93
CA ASP A 180 12.98 16.97 -3.02
C ASP A 180 14.31 16.22 -2.85
N LEU A 181 14.77 15.54 -3.92
CA LEU A 181 16.03 14.78 -3.97
C LEU A 181 17.28 15.66 -3.83
N ASN A 182 17.18 16.92 -4.22
CA ASN A 182 18.25 17.91 -4.21
C ASN A 182 18.26 18.76 -2.93
N SER A 183 17.29 18.56 -2.02
CA SER A 183 17.33 19.17 -0.69
C SER A 183 18.63 18.85 0.06
N SER A 184 19.05 19.77 0.93
CA SER A 184 20.25 19.60 1.76
C SER A 184 20.22 18.34 2.63
N TYR A 185 19.03 17.83 2.96
CA TYR A 185 18.86 16.59 3.69
C TYR A 185 19.02 15.35 2.80
N TYR A 186 18.30 15.25 1.67
CA TYR A 186 18.28 14.03 0.87
C TYR A 186 19.45 13.90 -0.11
N LYS A 187 19.97 15.01 -0.63
CA LYS A 187 21.07 15.01 -1.60
C LYS A 187 22.32 14.23 -1.12
N PRO A 188 22.89 14.49 0.07
CA PRO A 188 24.06 13.75 0.55
C PRO A 188 23.74 12.31 1.01
N ARG A 189 22.45 12.00 1.21
CA ARG A 189 21.97 10.70 1.71
C ARG A 189 21.55 9.74 0.61
N TYR A 190 21.50 10.19 -0.65
CA TYR A 190 21.17 9.34 -1.79
C TYR A 190 22.18 8.21 -1.94
N ARG A 191 21.69 6.99 -2.20
CA ARG A 191 22.53 5.79 -2.37
C ARG A 191 22.29 5.04 -3.68
N GLY A 192 21.23 5.35 -4.41
CA GLY A 192 20.96 4.74 -5.71
C GLY A 192 19.48 4.63 -6.00
N ALA A 193 19.16 4.02 -7.14
CA ALA A 193 17.81 3.75 -7.56
C ALA A 193 17.70 2.42 -8.31
N VAL A 194 16.50 1.85 -8.29
CA VAL A 194 16.15 0.68 -9.11
C VAL A 194 14.83 0.89 -9.84
N ARG A 195 14.74 0.33 -11.04
CA ARG A 195 13.54 0.25 -11.85
C ARG A 195 12.95 -1.15 -11.76
N ILE A 196 11.67 -1.22 -11.41
CA ILE A 196 10.96 -2.49 -11.21
C ILE A 196 9.93 -2.73 -12.32
N ILE A 197 9.33 -1.69 -12.88
CA ILE A 197 8.34 -1.78 -13.97
C ILE A 197 8.89 -1.20 -15.27
N LYS A 198 8.44 -1.71 -16.42
CA LYS A 198 8.88 -1.24 -17.75
C LYS A 198 8.06 -0.07 -18.29
#